data_AF-A0A371Y785-F1
#
_entry.id   AF-A0A371Y785-F1
#
_cell.length_a   1.000
_cell.length_b   1.000
_cell.length_c   1.000
_cell.angle_alpha   90.00
_cell.angle_beta   90.00
_cell.angle_gamma   90.00
#
_symmetry.space_group_name_H-M   'P 1'
#
loop_
_entity.id
_entity.type
_entity.pdbx_description
1 polymer ?
#
loop_
_entity_poly.entity_id
_entity_poly.type
_entity_poly.pdbx_seq_one_letter_code
_entity_poly.pdbx_strand_id
1 'polypeptide(L)'
;MTSTNESDESIESDARILECARAVRAELPRLIGPLAAERRRELDTHLAQALARLGDAGTVERILMVLQSEPELRTWAAYFLETGTPPLYTERGDYQPLPGSGEAVPATRYSCPEHDFAWYRAFLDEPPPRCPTHGHALAREDPPSC
;
A
#
# COMPACT_ATOMS: atom_id res chain seq x y z
N MET A 1 26.49 -15.45 -20.09
CA MET A 1 25.08 -15.18 -20.40
C MET A 1 24.35 -14.99 -19.07
N THR A 2 24.43 -13.80 -18.48
CA THR A 2 23.80 -13.44 -17.19
C THR A 2 23.65 -11.91 -17.19
N SER A 3 22.71 -11.38 -17.97
CA SER A 3 22.42 -9.93 -17.99
C SER A 3 20.93 -9.65 -17.85
N THR A 4 20.14 -10.62 -17.41
CA THR A 4 18.67 -10.49 -17.24
C THR A 4 18.28 -10.26 -15.78
N ASN A 5 19.18 -10.44 -14.80
CA ASN A 5 18.76 -10.49 -13.39
C ASN A 5 18.62 -9.11 -12.71
N GLU A 6 19.46 -8.13 -13.04
CA GLU A 6 19.46 -6.83 -12.32
C GLU A 6 18.32 -5.88 -12.74
N SER A 7 17.92 -5.94 -14.01
CA SER A 7 16.84 -5.08 -14.52
C SER A 7 15.46 -5.54 -14.05
N ASP A 8 15.25 -6.85 -13.98
CA ASP A 8 13.97 -7.43 -13.53
C ASP A 8 13.75 -7.20 -12.02
N GLU A 9 14.80 -7.32 -11.21
CA GLU A 9 14.75 -7.06 -9.76
C GLU A 9 14.46 -5.58 -9.44
N SER A 10 15.03 -4.65 -10.22
CA SER A 10 14.74 -3.22 -10.09
C SER A 10 13.29 -2.89 -10.43
N ILE A 11 12.74 -3.50 -11.49
CA ILE A 11 11.34 -3.28 -11.90
C ILE A 11 10.37 -3.83 -10.85
N GLU A 12 10.67 -5.01 -10.29
CA GLU A 12 9.88 -5.59 -9.20
C GLU A 12 9.92 -4.70 -7.95
N SER A 13 11.10 -4.20 -7.58
CA SER A 13 11.28 -3.26 -6.47
C SER A 13 10.45 -1.97 -6.67
N ASP A 14 10.52 -1.37 -7.87
CA ASP A 14 9.76 -0.17 -8.20
C ASP A 14 8.25 -0.43 -8.12
N ALA A 15 7.78 -1.54 -8.66
CA ALA A 15 6.38 -1.94 -8.59
C ALA A 15 5.90 -2.08 -7.13
N ARG A 16 6.73 -2.65 -6.24
CA ARG A 16 6.42 -2.76 -4.80
C ARG A 16 6.37 -1.39 -4.13
N ILE A 17 7.24 -0.45 -4.50
CA ILE A 17 7.24 0.92 -3.98
C ILE A 17 5.97 1.66 -4.41
N LEU A 18 5.56 1.52 -5.68
CA LEU A 18 4.32 2.11 -6.16
C LEU A 18 3.10 1.56 -5.41
N GLU A 19 3.09 0.25 -5.16
CA GLU A 19 2.01 -0.38 -4.41
C GLU A 19 1.98 0.08 -2.95
N CYS A 20 3.14 0.17 -2.31
CA CYS A 20 3.29 0.72 -0.96
C CYS A 20 2.73 2.15 -0.89
N ALA A 21 3.00 2.99 -1.89
CA ALA A 21 2.50 4.36 -1.98
C ALA A 21 0.97 4.42 -2.10
N ARG A 22 0.36 3.53 -2.90
CA ARG A 22 -1.11 3.45 -3.01
C ARG A 22 -1.75 3.02 -1.71
N ALA A 23 -1.15 2.02 -1.06
CA ALA A 23 -1.66 1.43 0.17
C ALA A 23 -1.51 2.37 1.38
N VAL A 24 -0.38 3.08 1.51
CA VAL A 24 -0.16 3.98 2.66
C VAL A 24 -1.16 5.14 2.68
N ARG A 25 -1.65 5.60 1.52
CA ARG A 25 -2.67 6.65 1.43
C ARG A 25 -3.94 6.31 2.19
N ALA A 26 -4.35 5.05 2.15
CA ALA A 26 -5.49 4.54 2.92
C ALA A 26 -5.24 4.55 4.44
N GLU A 27 -3.98 4.38 4.84
CA GLU A 27 -3.56 4.26 6.23
C GLU A 27 -3.21 5.61 6.88
N LEU A 28 -3.07 6.70 6.10
CA LEU A 28 -2.75 8.03 6.61
C LEU A 28 -3.64 8.49 7.79
N PRO A 29 -4.98 8.29 7.78
CA PRO A 29 -5.83 8.63 8.93
C PRO A 29 -5.40 7.95 10.23
N ARG A 30 -4.95 6.70 10.14
CA ARG A 30 -4.51 5.89 11.29
C ARG A 30 -3.09 6.24 11.71
N LEU A 31 -2.17 6.40 10.75
CA LEU A 31 -0.74 6.61 11.01
C LEU A 31 -0.42 7.99 11.58
N ILE A 32 -1.05 9.03 11.03
CA ILE A 32 -0.78 10.43 11.43
C ILE A 32 -1.77 10.90 12.51
N GLY A 33 -2.84 10.14 12.71
CA GLY A 33 -3.87 10.41 13.71
C GLY A 33 -4.91 11.45 13.28
N PRO A 34 -6.02 11.55 14.02
CA PRO A 34 -7.19 12.34 13.63
C PRO A 34 -6.94 13.86 13.70
N LEU A 35 -6.12 14.31 14.65
CA LEU A 35 -5.90 15.73 14.96
C LEU A 35 -5.01 16.45 13.93
N ALA A 36 -4.18 15.73 13.17
CA ALA A 36 -3.25 16.29 12.20
C ALA A 36 -3.82 16.29 10.76
N ALA A 37 -5.05 16.79 10.59
CA ALA A 37 -5.79 16.72 9.32
C ALA A 37 -5.09 17.42 8.15
N GLU A 38 -4.47 18.59 8.40
CA GLU A 38 -3.72 19.32 7.38
C GLU A 38 -2.50 18.54 6.91
N ARG A 39 -1.74 17.98 7.85
CA ARG A 39 -0.55 17.18 7.53
C ARG A 39 -0.90 15.92 6.73
N ARG A 40 -2.00 15.24 7.09
CA ARG A 40 -2.50 14.10 6.29
C ARG A 40 -2.84 14.50 4.87
N ARG A 41 -3.54 15.63 4.71
CA ARG A 41 -3.93 16.12 3.39
C ARG A 41 -2.71 16.46 2.54
N GLU A 42 -1.69 17.07 3.14
CA GLU A 42 -0.42 17.36 2.48
C GLU A 42 0.27 16.08 2.00
N LEU A 43 0.44 15.09 2.89
CA LEU A 43 1.05 13.79 2.56
C LEU A 43 0.27 13.05 1.46
N ASP A 44 -1.07 12.98 1.57
CA ASP A 44 -1.93 12.37 0.55
C ASP A 44 -1.79 13.08 -0.80
N THR A 45 -1.74 14.41 -0.79
CA THR A 45 -1.57 15.21 -2.01
C THR A 45 -0.22 14.93 -2.67
N HIS A 46 0.87 14.87 -1.90
CA HIS A 46 2.19 14.57 -2.44
C HIS A 46 2.27 13.16 -3.04
N LEU A 47 1.68 12.17 -2.38
CA LEU A 47 1.61 10.79 -2.90
C LEU A 47 0.75 10.71 -4.17
N ALA A 48 -0.43 11.33 -4.18
CA ALA A 48 -1.31 11.38 -5.35
C ALA A 48 -0.63 12.05 -6.55
N GLN A 49 0.06 13.17 -6.33
CA GLN A 49 0.78 13.87 -7.39
C GLN A 49 1.95 13.07 -7.94
N ALA A 50 2.65 12.30 -7.10
CA ALA A 50 3.70 11.40 -7.57
C ALA A 50 3.12 10.22 -8.38
N LEU A 51 2.03 9.62 -7.90
CA LEU A 51 1.33 8.52 -8.56
C LEU A 51 0.65 8.93 -9.87
N ALA A 52 0.25 10.19 -10.03
CA ALA A 52 -0.28 10.70 -11.30
C ALA A 52 0.80 10.83 -12.40
N ARG A 53 2.09 10.72 -12.06
CA ARG A 53 3.24 10.90 -12.96
C ARG A 53 4.01 9.59 -13.19
N LEU A 54 3.31 8.46 -13.15
CA LEU A 54 3.89 7.15 -13.44
C LEU A 54 4.57 7.17 -14.83
N GLY A 55 5.85 6.79 -14.86
CA GLY A 55 6.68 6.82 -16.06
C GLY A 55 7.65 8.02 -16.14
N ASP A 56 7.45 9.07 -15.34
CA ASP A 56 8.45 10.14 -15.21
C ASP A 56 9.67 9.64 -14.43
N ALA A 57 10.87 9.99 -14.92
CA ALA A 57 12.10 9.79 -14.17
C ALA A 57 12.02 10.49 -12.80
N GLY A 58 12.45 9.81 -11.73
CA GLY A 58 12.40 10.36 -10.38
C GLY A 58 11.10 10.10 -9.60
N THR A 59 10.12 9.38 -10.18
CA THR A 59 8.83 9.14 -9.51
C THR A 59 8.97 8.26 -8.28
N VAL A 60 9.77 7.19 -8.37
CA VAL A 60 10.06 6.29 -7.25
C VAL A 60 10.78 7.04 -6.12
N GLU A 61 11.76 7.87 -6.46
CA GLU A 61 12.49 8.70 -5.51
C GLU A 61 11.59 9.71 -4.80
N ARG A 62 10.67 10.34 -5.55
CA ARG A 62 9.65 11.24 -4.97
C ARG A 62 8.74 10.53 -3.98
N ILE A 63 8.30 9.33 -4.31
CA ILE A 63 7.50 8.49 -3.40
C ILE A 63 8.31 8.14 -2.15
N LEU A 64 9.54 7.66 -2.31
CA LEU A 64 10.41 7.29 -1.19
C LEU A 64 10.68 8.48 -0.26
N MET A 65 10.87 9.69 -0.80
CA MET A 65 11.01 10.90 0.01
C MET A 65 9.78 11.15 0.89
N VAL A 66 8.57 10.96 0.36
CA VAL A 66 7.34 11.11 1.16
C VAL A 66 7.22 9.99 2.20
N LEU A 67 7.48 8.73 1.84
CA LEU A 67 7.44 7.59 2.76
C LEU A 67 8.45 7.74 3.92
N GLN A 68 9.59 8.38 3.68
CA GLN A 68 10.62 8.60 4.71
C GLN A 68 10.42 9.87 5.54
N SER A 69 9.48 10.74 5.15
CA SER A 69 9.28 12.06 5.75
C SER A 69 8.75 12.03 7.18
N GLU A 70 8.05 10.96 7.56
CA GLU A 70 7.51 10.77 8.91
C GLU A 70 7.97 9.42 9.48
N PRO A 71 8.30 9.32 10.78
CA PRO A 71 8.69 8.05 11.42
C PRO A 71 7.65 6.93 11.27
N GLU A 72 6.37 7.26 11.41
CA GLU A 72 5.25 6.32 11.32
C GLU A 72 5.10 5.76 9.91
N LEU A 73 5.19 6.62 8.89
CA LEU A 73 5.16 6.21 7.48
C LEU A 73 6.36 5.34 7.15
N ARG A 74 7.56 5.72 7.62
CA ARG A 74 8.78 4.96 7.36
C ARG A 74 8.70 3.54 7.92
N THR A 75 8.20 3.43 9.15
CA THR A 75 8.05 2.14 9.85
C THR A 75 7.02 1.26 9.14
N TRP A 76 5.87 1.85 8.80
CA TRP A 76 4.82 1.15 8.07
C TRP A 76 5.27 0.72 6.67
N ALA A 77 5.97 1.59 5.94
CA ALA A 77 6.45 1.32 4.60
C ALA A 77 7.52 0.22 4.58
N ALA A 78 8.44 0.21 5.56
CA ALA A 78 9.41 -0.87 5.71
C ALA A 78 8.72 -2.23 5.89
N TYR A 79 7.69 -2.29 6.75
CA TYR A 79 6.89 -3.49 6.95
C TYR A 79 6.19 -3.95 5.66
N PHE A 80 5.54 -3.03 4.95
CA PHE A 80 4.82 -3.35 3.72
C PHE A 80 5.79 -3.82 2.61
N LEU A 81 6.95 -3.17 2.48
CA LEU A 81 7.98 -3.55 1.50
C LEU A 81 8.67 -4.87 1.85
N GLU A 82 8.61 -5.33 3.09
CA GLU A 82 9.07 -6.66 3.48
C GLU A 82 7.98 -7.70 3.18
N THR A 83 6.77 -7.49 3.68
CA THR A 83 5.69 -8.51 3.73
C THR A 83 4.71 -8.49 2.57
N GLY A 84 4.66 -7.40 1.79
CA GLY A 84 3.70 -7.18 0.71
C GLY A 84 2.27 -6.85 1.17
N THR A 85 2.04 -6.69 2.49
CA THR A 85 0.71 -6.41 3.06
C THR A 85 0.81 -5.41 4.22
N PRO A 86 -0.26 -4.64 4.52
CA PRO A 86 -0.22 -3.74 5.66
C PRO A 86 -0.17 -4.49 7.01
N PRO A 87 0.43 -3.91 8.07
CA PRO A 87 0.59 -4.57 9.38
C PRO A 87 -0.72 -5.01 10.05
N LEU A 88 -1.81 -4.27 9.81
CA LEU A 88 -3.12 -4.55 10.41
C LEU A 88 -3.68 -5.93 10.01
N TYR A 89 -3.13 -6.55 8.97
CA TYR A 89 -3.56 -7.84 8.41
C TYR A 89 -2.70 -9.02 8.86
N THR A 90 -1.57 -8.73 9.50
CA THR A 90 -0.59 -9.71 9.99
C THR A 90 -0.52 -9.71 11.52
N GLU A 91 -0.92 -8.62 12.18
CA GLU A 91 -1.13 -8.52 13.63
C GLU A 91 -2.37 -9.30 14.06
N ARG A 92 -2.34 -10.63 13.90
CA ARG A 92 -3.11 -11.51 14.77
C ARG A 92 -2.42 -11.49 16.13
N GLY A 93 -2.78 -10.55 17.00
CA GLY A 93 -2.23 -10.49 18.36
C GLY A 93 -2.27 -11.86 19.04
N ASP A 94 -1.20 -12.27 19.73
CA ASP A 94 -0.98 -13.53 20.48
C ASP A 94 -1.62 -14.82 19.93
N TYR A 95 -1.99 -14.85 18.64
CA TYR A 95 -2.70 -15.96 18.06
C TYR A 95 -1.69 -17.03 17.72
N GLN A 96 -1.57 -18.01 18.61
CA GLN A 96 -0.87 -19.23 18.31
C GLN A 96 -1.81 -20.08 17.45
N PRO A 97 -1.52 -20.27 16.14
CA PRO A 97 -2.34 -21.14 15.31
C PRO A 97 -2.37 -22.54 15.93
N LEU A 98 -3.56 -23.14 15.96
CA LEU A 98 -3.69 -24.54 16.34
C LEU A 98 -2.77 -25.39 15.44
N PRO A 99 -2.14 -26.45 15.96
CA PRO A 99 -1.32 -27.34 15.15
C PRO A 99 -2.14 -27.87 13.96
N GLY A 100 -1.73 -27.48 12.76
CA GLY A 100 -2.40 -27.73 11.50
C GLY A 100 -1.89 -26.74 10.44
N SER A 101 -1.99 -27.09 9.15
CA SER A 101 -1.68 -26.20 8.04
C SER A 101 -2.82 -25.17 7.86
N GLY A 102 -2.99 -24.27 8.83
CA GLY A 102 -3.86 -23.12 8.66
C GLY A 102 -3.19 -22.16 7.69
N GLU A 103 -3.59 -22.18 6.42
CA GLU A 103 -3.12 -21.18 5.45
C GLU A 103 -3.57 -19.78 5.88
N ALA A 104 -2.68 -18.81 5.74
CA ALA A 104 -3.03 -17.41 5.87
C ALA A 104 -4.01 -17.05 4.76
N VAL A 105 -5.23 -16.66 5.11
CA VAL A 105 -6.18 -16.13 4.13
C VAL A 105 -5.70 -14.75 3.71
N PRO A 106 -5.36 -14.51 2.43
CA PRO A 106 -4.90 -13.21 1.99
C PRO A 106 -5.99 -12.15 2.19
N ALA A 107 -5.57 -10.96 2.64
CA ALA A 107 -6.48 -9.84 2.81
C ALA A 107 -7.14 -9.48 1.47
N THR A 108 -8.46 -9.26 1.48
CA THR A 108 -9.16 -8.82 0.28
C THR A 108 -8.68 -7.40 -0.10
N ARG A 109 -8.05 -7.26 -1.27
CA ARG A 109 -7.55 -5.97 -1.79
C ARG A 109 -8.55 -5.37 -2.78
N TYR A 110 -8.64 -4.04 -2.77
CA TYR A 110 -9.43 -3.25 -3.70
C TYR A 110 -8.55 -2.15 -4.29
N SER A 111 -8.63 -1.92 -5.59
CA SER A 111 -7.85 -0.89 -6.28
C SER A 111 -8.70 0.07 -7.09
N CYS A 112 -8.22 1.30 -7.22
CA CYS A 112 -8.79 2.28 -8.11
C CYS A 112 -8.52 1.85 -9.57
N PRO A 113 -9.51 1.96 -10.48
CA PRO A 113 -9.30 1.66 -11.91
C PRO A 113 -8.18 2.50 -12.55
N GLU A 114 -7.90 3.69 -12.02
CA GLU A 114 -6.81 4.57 -12.46
C GLU A 114 -5.47 4.28 -11.75
N HIS A 115 -5.38 3.18 -10.99
CA HIS A 115 -4.18 2.74 -10.26
C HIS A 115 -3.57 3.79 -9.32
N ASP A 116 -4.41 4.66 -8.74
CA ASP A 116 -3.99 5.76 -7.87
C ASP A 116 -4.11 5.44 -6.37
N PHE A 117 -5.03 4.55 -6.00
CA PHE A 117 -5.36 4.25 -4.61
C PHE A 117 -5.63 2.76 -4.43
N ALA A 118 -5.13 2.18 -3.34
CA ALA A 118 -5.36 0.80 -2.96
C ALA A 118 -5.85 0.74 -1.52
N TRP A 119 -6.84 -0.10 -1.27
CA TRP A 119 -7.43 -0.30 0.04
C TRP A 119 -7.56 -1.78 0.33
N TYR A 120 -7.14 -2.17 1.53
CA TYR A 120 -7.28 -3.53 2.02
C TYR A 120 -8.47 -3.56 2.96
N ARG A 121 -9.27 -4.63 2.89
CA ARG A 121 -10.45 -4.78 3.75
C ARG A 121 -10.08 -5.55 5.02
N ALA A 122 -10.03 -4.85 6.15
CA ALA A 122 -9.74 -5.43 7.46
C ALA A 122 -10.91 -6.26 8.01
N PHE A 123 -12.13 -5.74 7.88
CA PHE A 123 -13.33 -6.36 8.45
C PHE A 123 -14.39 -6.59 7.36
N LEU A 124 -15.16 -7.67 7.47
CA LEU A 124 -16.14 -8.06 6.44
C LEU A 124 -17.32 -7.09 6.33
N ASP A 125 -17.61 -6.34 7.39
CA ASP A 125 -18.69 -5.36 7.51
C ASP A 125 -18.28 -3.95 7.08
N GLU A 126 -17.00 -3.72 6.78
CA GLU A 126 -16.52 -2.44 6.29
C GLU A 126 -16.68 -2.36 4.75
N PRO A 127 -17.55 -1.48 4.23
CA PRO A 127 -17.70 -1.30 2.80
C PRO A 127 -16.45 -0.59 2.22
N PRO A 128 -15.96 -0.99 1.03
CA PRO A 128 -14.84 -0.31 0.41
C PRO A 128 -15.15 1.19 0.19
N PRO A 129 -14.22 2.09 0.55
CA PRO A 129 -14.39 3.50 0.29
C PRO A 129 -14.31 3.79 -1.22
N ARG A 130 -14.62 5.03 -1.62
CA ARG A 130 -14.33 5.53 -2.97
C ARG A 130 -12.88 6.01 -3.04
N CYS A 131 -12.30 5.98 -4.24
CA CYS A 131 -11.01 6.61 -4.49
C CYS A 131 -11.08 8.12 -4.12
N PRO A 132 -10.18 8.64 -3.26
CA PRO A 132 -10.22 10.03 -2.84
C PRO A 132 -9.87 11.02 -3.96
N THR A 133 -9.12 10.58 -4.97
CA THR A 133 -8.70 11.43 -6.10
C THR A 133 -9.77 11.49 -7.19
N HIS A 134 -10.29 10.34 -7.61
CA HIS A 134 -11.18 10.23 -8.78
C HIS A 134 -12.66 10.03 -8.43
N GLY A 135 -12.99 9.68 -7.18
CA GLY A 135 -14.36 9.40 -6.74
C GLY A 135 -14.95 8.07 -7.22
N HIS A 136 -14.19 7.26 -7.96
CA HIS A 136 -14.61 5.95 -8.44
C HIS A 136 -14.79 4.93 -7.31
N ALA A 137 -15.69 3.97 -7.52
CA ALA A 137 -15.75 2.77 -6.69
C ALA A 137 -14.48 1.94 -6.92
N LEU A 138 -13.91 1.40 -5.85
CA LEU A 138 -12.74 0.53 -5.94
C LEU A 138 -13.17 -0.87 -6.44
N ALA A 139 -12.39 -1.44 -7.36
CA ALA A 139 -12.60 -2.78 -7.87
C ALA A 139 -11.92 -3.79 -6.95
N ARG A 140 -12.59 -4.90 -6.64
CA ARG A 140 -11.95 -6.01 -5.91
C ARG A 140 -10.90 -6.64 -6.80
N GLU A 141 -9.71 -6.84 -6.26
CA GLU A 141 -8.72 -7.68 -6.91
C GLU A 141 -8.84 -9.07 -6.33
N ASP A 142 -9.16 -10.01 -7.19
CA ASP A 142 -9.15 -11.41 -6.80
C ASP A 142 -7.69 -11.81 -6.53
N PRO A 143 -7.42 -12.55 -5.43
CA PRO A 143 -6.10 -13.14 -5.26
C PRO A 143 -5.79 -13.99 -6.50
N PRO A 144 -4.53 -14.02 -6.97
CA PRO A 144 -4.18 -14.86 -8.10
C PRO A 144 -4.67 -16.28 -7.82
N SER A 145 -5.49 -16.80 -8.73
CA SER A 145 -5.98 -18.18 -8.65
C SER A 145 -4.76 -19.10 -8.56
N CYS A 146 -4.65 -19.82 -7.44
CA CYS A 146 -3.67 -20.90 -7.27
C CYS A 146 -3.84 -21.98 -8.35
#